data_AF-A0AAD8NZY5-F1
#
_entry.id   AF-A0AAD8NZY5-F1
#
_cell.length_a   1.000
_cell.length_b   1.000
_cell.length_c   1.000
_cell.angle_alpha   90.00
_cell.angle_beta   90.00
_cell.angle_gamma   90.00
#
_symmetry.space_group_name_H-M   'P 1'
#
loop_
_entity.id
_entity.type
_entity.pdbx_description
1 polymer ?
#
loop_
_entity_poly.entity_id
_entity_poly.type
_entity_poly.pdbx_seq_one_letter_code
_entity_poly.pdbx_strand_id
1 'polypeptide(L)'
;MAMGIGLGYSCHPHFRLNSSLLRRVSSVWLSCVAALETIDGPDALSTDSGRKIASEWKKFSSNEFGITNSMISKPTRIVLNALKRKGFDVYLVGGCVRDLILKRTPKDFDVLTTAELKEVTKAFSWCEIVGKRFPICHVHVGDDVVEVSSFSTSARNHTVDPGVTIQQHDGFDEKDHLRWRNCLQRDLTINGLMFDPYANTIYDYIGGVKDIKKAKVRTIHPASFSLVEDCARILRAIRIAGRLGFGFSRETAHAIKHLAHSVLLLDKGRHLMEMNYMLAYGSAEPSLRLLWRFGLLELLLPIQAAYFVSDGFRRRDKKTNMLLSLFSNLDKLLSPDRPCHSSLWVAILAFHMAFLDEPRDPLVVAAFSLAVHNGGDMEEAINIARKICKPHVTVYHELSEPKNLEDKGLRKEVLELGSSVNRALSNMTDTYYVSQAMSSYPKAPYSDLVFISLHLYLKAVKIFECVKEGKDARFVPKQGVKINYEMLAMGSLQEVRHVFARIVFDTVYPLDLDQR
;
A
#
# COMPACT_ATOMS: atom_id res chain seq x y z
N MET A 1 -5.38 -21.62 -31.92
CA MET A 1 -6.51 -20.76 -31.55
C MET A 1 -7.01 -21.19 -30.18
N ALA A 2 -6.69 -20.43 -29.13
CA ALA A 2 -7.34 -20.55 -27.83
C ALA A 2 -7.21 -19.17 -27.16
N MET A 3 -8.34 -18.46 -27.07
CA MET A 3 -8.42 -17.14 -26.46
C MET A 3 -8.37 -17.27 -24.93
N GLY A 4 -7.34 -16.71 -24.31
CA GLY A 4 -7.25 -16.56 -22.86
C GLY A 4 -7.96 -15.27 -22.42
N ILE A 5 -9.14 -15.41 -21.81
CA ILE A 5 -9.90 -14.31 -21.22
C ILE A 5 -9.41 -14.16 -19.77
N GLY A 6 -8.61 -13.13 -19.50
CA GLY A 6 -8.25 -12.70 -18.15
C GLY A 6 -9.28 -11.71 -17.63
N LEU A 7 -10.19 -12.17 -16.76
CA LEU A 7 -11.12 -11.31 -16.03
C LEU A 7 -10.42 -10.79 -14.76
N GLY A 8 -10.10 -9.51 -14.74
CA GLY A 8 -9.78 -8.77 -13.52
C GLY A 8 -11.08 -8.27 -12.90
N TYR A 9 -11.37 -8.68 -11.68
CA TYR A 9 -12.53 -8.21 -10.92
C TYR A 9 -12.07 -7.26 -9.81
N SER A 10 -12.60 -6.04 -9.83
CA SER A 10 -12.43 -5.00 -8.81
C SER A 10 -13.74 -4.83 -8.04
N CYS A 11 -13.68 -4.86 -6.71
CA CYS A 11 -14.82 -4.63 -5.83
C CYS A 11 -15.26 -3.15 -5.86
N HIS A 12 -16.56 -2.89 -5.92
CA HIS A 12 -17.17 -1.55 -5.89
C HIS A 12 -17.68 -1.19 -4.48
N PRO A 13 -17.49 0.05 -3.99
CA PRO A 13 -18.29 0.56 -2.89
C PRO A 13 -19.20 1.71 -3.36
N HIS A 14 -20.50 1.46 -3.45
CA HIS A 14 -21.53 2.51 -3.50
C HIS A 14 -22.32 2.54 -2.19
N PHE A 15 -22.13 3.60 -1.39
CA PHE A 15 -23.10 4.05 -0.39
C PHE A 15 -23.65 5.41 -0.81
N ARG A 16 -24.99 5.52 -0.86
CA ARG A 16 -25.70 6.77 -1.13
C ARG A 16 -25.55 7.71 0.08
N LEU A 17 -25.00 8.90 -0.16
CA LEU A 17 -24.92 9.98 0.82
C LEU A 17 -26.24 10.75 0.85
N ASN A 18 -26.88 10.79 2.02
CA ASN A 18 -27.85 11.84 2.35
C ASN A 18 -27.07 13.09 2.80
N SER A 19 -27.33 14.21 2.14
CA SER A 19 -26.69 15.49 2.38
C SER A 19 -27.29 16.18 3.62
N SER A 20 -26.54 16.25 4.71
CA SER A 20 -26.53 17.38 5.66
C SER A 20 -25.59 17.08 6.82
N LEU A 21 -24.41 17.71 6.83
CA LEU A 21 -23.60 18.13 8.00
C LEU A 21 -22.20 18.52 7.53
N LEU A 22 -22.13 19.65 6.82
CA LEU A 22 -20.90 20.43 6.66
C LEU A 22 -20.80 21.37 7.87
N ARG A 23 -19.90 21.07 8.81
CA ARG A 23 -19.05 22.06 9.51
C ARG A 23 -18.16 21.40 10.58
N ARG A 24 -16.90 21.83 10.58
CA ARG A 24 -15.83 21.66 11.58
C ARG A 24 -15.15 20.29 11.70
N VAL A 25 -14.06 20.12 10.95
CA VAL A 25 -12.83 19.49 11.48
C VAL A 25 -11.62 20.24 10.90
N SER A 26 -11.23 21.33 11.55
CA SER A 26 -9.84 21.81 11.52
C SER A 26 -9.19 21.35 12.84
N SER A 27 -7.93 20.89 12.79
CA SER A 27 -7.07 20.47 13.93
C SER A 27 -6.95 18.97 14.27
N VAL A 28 -6.59 18.10 13.31
CA VAL A 28 -6.00 16.77 13.66
C VAL A 28 -4.72 16.44 12.84
N TRP A 29 -4.21 17.34 12.01
CA TRP A 29 -3.07 17.04 11.12
C TRP A 29 -1.67 17.17 11.76
N LEU A 30 -1.56 17.52 13.05
CA LEU A 30 -0.26 17.81 13.69
C LEU A 30 0.29 16.70 14.59
N SER A 31 -0.38 15.56 14.75
CA SER A 31 0.06 14.51 15.70
C SER A 31 0.87 13.36 15.07
N CYS A 32 1.03 13.30 13.75
CA CYS A 32 1.74 12.19 13.08
C CYS A 32 3.27 12.26 13.18
N VAL A 33 3.86 13.37 13.62
CA VAL A 33 5.33 13.54 13.67
C VAL A 33 5.95 13.01 14.97
N ALA A 34 5.16 12.87 16.05
CA ALA A 34 5.67 12.56 17.39
C ALA A 34 5.87 11.06 17.69
N ALA A 35 5.39 10.14 16.85
CA ALA A 35 5.46 8.69 17.12
C ALA A 35 6.74 7.98 16.59
N LEU A 36 7.70 8.74 16.05
CA LEU A 36 8.96 8.21 15.51
C LEU A 36 10.08 8.02 16.56
N GLU A 37 9.81 8.37 17.81
CA GLU A 37 10.77 8.33 18.91
C GLU A 37 10.44 7.19 19.87
N THR A 38 11.25 6.13 19.82
CA THR A 38 11.77 5.38 20.98
C THR A 38 12.63 4.24 20.42
N ILE A 39 13.87 4.55 20.06
CA ILE A 39 14.97 3.59 20.07
C ILE A 39 16.09 4.37 20.72
N ASP A 40 16.13 4.29 22.04
CA ASP A 40 17.30 4.48 22.94
C ASP A 40 16.77 4.90 24.32
N GLY A 41 16.24 3.90 25.02
CA GLY A 41 16.23 3.86 26.48
C GLY A 41 17.07 2.63 26.90
N PRO A 42 17.77 2.67 28.04
CA PRO A 42 18.64 1.58 28.46
C PRO A 42 17.78 0.46 29.07
N ASP A 43 17.06 -0.28 28.24
CA ASP A 43 16.60 -1.61 28.64
C ASP A 43 17.71 -2.60 28.21
N ALA A 44 18.42 -3.09 29.22
CA ALA A 44 19.54 -4.00 29.11
C ALA A 44 19.25 -5.12 28.10
N LEU A 45 20.25 -5.44 27.27
CA LEU A 45 20.33 -6.76 26.65
C LEU A 45 20.50 -7.79 27.78
N SER A 46 19.40 -8.25 28.36
CA SER A 46 19.40 -9.52 29.07
C SER A 46 19.52 -10.60 28.00
N THR A 47 20.66 -11.28 27.97
CA THR A 47 20.80 -12.60 27.36
C THR A 47 19.86 -13.56 28.11
N ASP A 48 18.59 -13.58 27.71
CA ASP A 48 17.61 -14.52 28.25
C ASP A 48 17.30 -15.56 27.17
N SER A 49 18.16 -16.56 27.12
CA SER A 49 17.93 -17.80 26.39
C SER A 49 16.71 -18.51 27.00
N GLY A 50 15.56 -18.43 26.32
CA GLY A 50 14.39 -19.25 26.67
C GLY A 50 13.20 -18.54 27.33
N ARG A 51 12.94 -17.25 27.04
CA ARG A 51 11.69 -16.61 27.46
C ARG A 51 10.48 -17.15 26.68
N LYS A 52 9.74 -18.06 27.32
CA LYS A 52 8.36 -18.42 26.95
C LYS A 52 7.54 -17.14 26.77
N ILE A 53 6.93 -16.93 25.60
CA ILE A 53 5.97 -15.84 25.38
C ILE A 53 4.70 -16.20 26.15
N ALA A 54 4.68 -15.93 27.46
CA ALA A 54 3.44 -15.91 28.23
C ALA A 54 2.71 -14.59 27.90
N SER A 55 1.99 -14.59 26.79
CA SER A 55 1.01 -13.55 26.50
C SER A 55 -0.20 -13.78 27.40
N GLU A 56 -0.47 -12.85 28.31
CA GLU A 56 -1.73 -12.85 29.07
C GLU A 56 -2.89 -12.74 28.08
N TRP A 57 -3.67 -13.82 27.97
CA TRP A 57 -4.89 -13.85 27.19
C TRP A 57 -5.91 -12.84 27.73
N LYS A 58 -6.51 -12.04 26.84
CA LYS A 58 -7.50 -11.01 27.21
C LYS A 58 -8.73 -11.07 26.31
N LYS A 59 -9.87 -10.86 26.94
CA LYS A 59 -11.16 -10.57 26.29
C LYS A 59 -11.49 -9.11 26.55
N PHE A 60 -11.86 -8.39 25.49
CA PHE A 60 -12.30 -7.01 25.58
C PHE A 60 -13.73 -6.90 25.06
N SER A 61 -14.53 -6.02 25.66
CA SER A 61 -15.82 -5.67 25.06
C SER A 61 -15.58 -4.78 23.84
N SER A 62 -16.32 -5.01 22.74
CA SER A 62 -16.26 -4.15 21.56
C SER A 62 -16.64 -2.69 21.87
N ASN A 63 -17.45 -2.49 22.91
CA ASN A 63 -17.85 -1.17 23.40
C ASN A 63 -16.66 -0.35 23.92
N GLU A 64 -15.63 -0.99 24.48
CA GLU A 64 -14.40 -0.31 24.94
C GLU A 64 -13.68 0.43 23.80
N PHE A 65 -13.87 -0.04 22.56
CA PHE A 65 -13.29 0.57 21.36
C PHE A 65 -14.32 1.33 20.52
N GLY A 66 -15.58 1.37 20.94
CA GLY A 66 -16.69 1.96 20.18
C GLY A 66 -17.02 1.20 18.89
N ILE A 67 -16.74 -0.11 18.86
CA ILE A 67 -17.00 -0.96 17.69
C ILE A 67 -18.43 -1.48 17.76
N THR A 68 -19.19 -1.20 16.70
CA THR A 68 -20.59 -1.60 16.56
C THR A 68 -20.80 -2.39 15.26
N ASN A 69 -21.85 -3.20 15.22
CA ASN A 69 -22.20 -3.97 14.01
C ASN A 69 -22.55 -3.11 12.79
N SER A 70 -22.85 -1.82 12.97
CA SER A 70 -23.05 -0.87 11.86
C SER A 70 -21.76 -0.53 11.11
N MET A 71 -20.58 -0.74 11.73
CA MET A 71 -19.28 -0.58 11.09
C MET A 71 -18.91 -1.74 10.17
N ILE A 72 -19.62 -2.88 10.27
CA ILE A 72 -19.41 -4.05 9.44
C ILE A 72 -20.20 -3.88 8.15
N SER A 73 -19.55 -4.15 7.00
CA SER A 73 -20.19 -4.02 5.69
C SER A 73 -21.46 -4.89 5.60
N LYS A 74 -22.45 -4.42 4.84
CA LYS A 74 -23.70 -5.17 4.62
C LYS A 74 -23.45 -6.56 4.00
N PRO A 75 -22.61 -6.71 2.95
CA PRO A 75 -22.22 -8.03 2.42
C PRO A 75 -21.67 -8.97 3.50
N THR A 76 -20.72 -8.50 4.30
CA THR A 76 -20.10 -9.29 5.36
C THR A 76 -21.12 -9.69 6.42
N ARG A 77 -22.03 -8.79 6.82
CA ARG A 77 -23.13 -9.12 7.74
C ARG A 77 -24.06 -10.20 7.18
N ILE A 78 -24.33 -10.23 5.88
CA ILE A 78 -25.15 -11.28 5.25
C ILE A 78 -24.45 -12.64 5.41
N VAL A 79 -23.16 -12.71 5.11
CA VAL A 79 -22.35 -13.93 5.24
C VAL A 79 -22.29 -14.41 6.70
N LEU A 80 -21.97 -13.51 7.62
CA LEU A 80 -21.93 -13.80 9.06
C LEU A 80 -23.27 -14.37 9.56
N ASN A 81 -24.40 -13.74 9.19
CA ASN A 81 -25.72 -14.18 9.63
C ASN A 81 -26.12 -15.52 9.02
N ALA A 82 -25.81 -15.75 7.75
CA ALA A 82 -26.11 -17.01 7.07
C ALA A 82 -25.38 -18.19 7.70
N LEU A 83 -24.09 -18.04 8.01
CA LEU A 83 -23.31 -19.07 8.69
C LEU A 83 -23.75 -19.26 10.14
N LYS A 84 -24.01 -18.17 10.88
CA LYS A 84 -24.47 -18.26 12.27
C LYS A 84 -25.83 -18.97 12.40
N ARG A 85 -26.78 -18.72 11.49
CA ARG A 85 -28.07 -19.42 11.45
C ARG A 85 -27.96 -20.92 11.19
N LYS A 86 -26.87 -21.37 10.55
CA LYS A 86 -26.58 -22.79 10.36
C LYS A 86 -25.87 -23.43 11.55
N GLY A 87 -25.66 -22.69 12.65
CA GLY A 87 -25.05 -23.19 13.88
C GLY A 87 -23.52 -23.09 13.93
N PHE A 88 -22.89 -22.45 12.94
CA PHE A 88 -21.43 -22.25 12.94
C PHE A 88 -21.03 -21.02 13.76
N ASP A 89 -19.87 -21.10 14.41
CA ASP A 89 -19.25 -19.94 15.03
C ASP A 89 -18.48 -19.16 13.97
N VAL A 90 -18.59 -17.83 14.02
CA VAL A 90 -18.01 -16.93 13.03
C VAL A 90 -17.33 -15.75 13.70
N TYR A 91 -16.21 -15.33 13.15
CA TYR A 91 -15.37 -14.27 13.68
C TYR A 91 -14.88 -13.38 12.54
N LEU A 92 -14.80 -12.08 12.79
CA LEU A 92 -13.98 -11.19 11.98
C LEU A 92 -12.54 -11.28 12.48
N VAL A 93 -11.57 -11.31 11.56
CA VAL A 93 -10.17 -11.56 11.91
C VAL A 93 -9.21 -10.66 11.13
N GLY A 94 -7.98 -10.53 11.62
CA GLY A 94 -6.91 -9.90 10.84
C GLY A 94 -6.96 -8.39 10.80
N GLY A 95 -6.67 -7.84 9.61
CA GLY A 95 -6.52 -6.40 9.41
C GLY A 95 -7.80 -5.61 9.71
N CYS A 96 -8.97 -6.20 9.48
CA CYS A 96 -10.25 -5.54 9.71
C CYS A 96 -10.48 -5.21 11.20
N VAL A 97 -10.17 -6.15 12.10
CA VAL A 97 -10.33 -5.94 13.56
C VAL A 97 -9.38 -4.86 14.05
N ARG A 98 -8.13 -4.88 13.60
CA ARG A 98 -7.13 -3.84 13.89
C ARG A 98 -7.60 -2.46 13.43
N ASP A 99 -8.09 -2.37 12.20
CA ASP A 99 -8.51 -1.09 11.62
C ASP A 99 -9.74 -0.54 12.36
N LEU A 100 -10.70 -1.41 12.74
CA LEU A 100 -11.83 -1.04 13.58
C LEU A 100 -11.38 -0.49 14.95
N ILE A 101 -10.42 -1.14 15.63
CA ILE A 101 -9.87 -0.67 16.91
C ILE A 101 -9.20 0.70 16.77
N LEU A 102 -8.52 0.92 15.63
CA LEU A 102 -7.88 2.19 15.29
C LEU A 102 -8.86 3.26 14.77
N LYS A 103 -10.17 2.96 14.71
CA LYS A 103 -11.21 3.82 14.13
C LYS A 103 -10.90 4.22 12.69
N ARG A 104 -10.30 3.32 11.93
CA ARG A 104 -10.01 3.45 10.50
C ARG A 104 -10.95 2.55 9.70
N THR A 105 -11.21 2.92 8.45
CA THR A 105 -11.98 2.09 7.53
C THR A 105 -11.18 0.83 7.17
N PRO A 106 -11.70 -0.38 7.44
CA PRO A 106 -11.11 -1.61 6.93
C PRO A 106 -11.12 -1.62 5.40
N LYS A 107 -10.07 -2.17 4.78
CA LYS A 107 -10.05 -2.38 3.33
C LYS A 107 -11.03 -3.48 2.93
N ASP A 108 -10.96 -4.58 3.67
CA ASP A 108 -11.66 -5.84 3.49
C ASP A 108 -12.10 -6.37 4.86
N PHE A 109 -13.05 -7.30 4.87
CA PHE A 109 -13.52 -7.99 6.07
C PHE A 109 -13.38 -9.49 5.88
N ASP A 110 -12.39 -10.06 6.56
CA ASP A 110 -12.14 -11.50 6.52
C ASP A 110 -12.98 -12.20 7.59
N VAL A 111 -13.72 -13.23 7.17
CA VAL A 111 -14.52 -14.06 8.06
C VAL A 111 -13.80 -15.37 8.32
N LEU A 112 -13.70 -15.77 9.58
CA LEU A 112 -13.25 -17.09 10.00
C LEU A 112 -14.43 -17.85 10.61
N THR A 113 -14.60 -19.11 10.21
CA THR A 113 -15.74 -19.94 10.66
C THR A 113 -15.31 -21.33 11.11
N THR A 114 -16.10 -21.96 12.00
CA THR A 114 -15.97 -23.39 12.32
C THR A 114 -16.51 -24.30 11.22
N ALA A 115 -17.27 -23.77 10.26
CA ALA A 115 -17.70 -24.52 9.08
C ALA A 115 -16.49 -24.96 8.24
N GLU A 116 -16.53 -26.18 7.71
CA GLU A 116 -15.61 -26.64 6.67
C GLU A 116 -15.86 -25.85 5.37
N LEU A 117 -14.83 -25.66 4.54
CA LEU A 117 -14.98 -24.90 3.28
C LEU A 117 -16.08 -25.47 2.37
N LYS A 118 -16.24 -26.80 2.36
CA LYS A 118 -17.34 -27.48 1.63
C LYS A 118 -18.73 -27.20 2.21
N GLU A 119 -18.83 -26.88 3.49
CA GLU A 119 -20.09 -26.48 4.12
C GLU A 119 -20.40 -25.01 3.84
N VAL A 120 -19.37 -24.16 3.77
CA VAL A 120 -19.49 -22.78 3.31
C VAL A 120 -20.00 -22.73 1.87
N THR A 121 -19.42 -23.52 0.95
CA THR A 121 -19.91 -23.56 -0.45
C THR A 121 -21.36 -24.06 -0.56
N LYS A 122 -21.79 -24.98 0.31
CA LYS A 122 -23.21 -25.41 0.39
C LYS A 122 -24.12 -24.36 1.04
N ALA A 123 -23.57 -23.38 1.74
CA ALA A 123 -24.34 -22.33 2.41
C ALA A 123 -24.69 -21.16 1.50
N PHE A 124 -23.98 -20.99 0.38
CA PHE A 124 -24.14 -19.85 -0.52
C PHE A 124 -24.26 -20.32 -1.97
N SER A 125 -25.19 -19.75 -2.72
CA SER A 125 -25.42 -20.11 -4.13
C SER A 125 -24.25 -19.74 -5.03
N TRP A 126 -23.54 -18.65 -4.71
CA TRP A 126 -22.37 -18.19 -5.44
C TRP A 126 -21.17 -18.10 -4.49
N CYS A 127 -20.43 -19.21 -4.45
CA CYS A 127 -19.23 -19.34 -3.63
C CYS A 127 -18.24 -20.25 -4.33
N GLU A 128 -16.97 -19.87 -4.36
CA GLU A 128 -15.89 -20.67 -4.91
C GLU A 128 -14.75 -20.83 -3.90
N ILE A 129 -14.08 -21.99 -3.93
CA ILE A 129 -12.86 -22.20 -3.15
C ILE A 129 -11.69 -21.79 -4.02
N VAL A 130 -10.92 -20.81 -3.56
CA VAL A 130 -9.71 -20.32 -4.23
C VAL A 130 -8.48 -20.65 -3.41
N GLY A 131 -7.31 -20.66 -4.06
CA GLY A 131 -6.03 -20.90 -3.42
C GLY A 131 -5.70 -22.39 -3.24
N LYS A 132 -4.53 -22.81 -3.74
CA LYS A 132 -4.09 -24.21 -3.65
C LYS A 132 -3.47 -24.55 -2.29
N ARG A 133 -2.59 -23.67 -1.79
CA ARG A 133 -1.87 -23.88 -0.51
C ARG A 133 -2.68 -23.40 0.70
N PHE A 134 -3.39 -22.29 0.55
CA PHE A 134 -4.22 -21.69 1.58
C PHE A 134 -5.64 -21.57 1.03
N PRO A 135 -6.40 -22.68 0.99
CA PRO A 135 -7.73 -22.64 0.41
C PRO A 135 -8.65 -21.79 1.27
N ILE A 136 -9.36 -20.85 0.64
CA ILE A 136 -10.38 -20.00 1.27
C ILE A 136 -11.61 -19.95 0.36
N CYS A 137 -12.76 -19.62 0.90
CA CYS A 137 -13.96 -19.38 0.12
C CYS A 137 -14.09 -17.90 -0.25
N HIS A 138 -14.33 -17.61 -1.52
CA HIS A 138 -14.85 -16.33 -1.97
C HIS A 138 -16.38 -16.44 -2.06
N VAL A 139 -17.09 -15.75 -1.16
CA VAL A 139 -18.56 -15.70 -1.16
C VAL A 139 -19.01 -14.42 -1.83
N HIS A 140 -19.77 -14.53 -2.92
CA HIS A 140 -20.26 -13.38 -3.68
C HIS A 140 -21.61 -12.92 -3.12
N VAL A 141 -21.70 -11.63 -2.81
CA VAL A 141 -22.93 -10.98 -2.33
C VAL A 141 -23.17 -9.71 -3.15
N GLY A 142 -23.93 -9.84 -4.23
CA GLY A 142 -24.00 -8.79 -5.24
C GLY A 142 -22.68 -8.69 -5.99
N ASP A 143 -22.13 -7.48 -6.09
CA ASP A 143 -20.83 -7.21 -6.72
C ASP A 143 -19.65 -7.31 -5.73
N ASP A 144 -19.94 -7.59 -4.46
CA ASP A 144 -18.94 -7.70 -3.40
C ASP A 144 -18.51 -9.16 -3.18
N VAL A 145 -17.22 -9.34 -2.85
CA VAL A 145 -16.65 -10.63 -2.45
C VAL A 145 -16.28 -10.57 -0.98
N VAL A 146 -16.74 -11.55 -0.20
CA VAL A 146 -16.36 -11.74 1.20
C VAL A 146 -15.48 -12.98 1.30
N GLU A 147 -14.27 -12.81 1.83
CA GLU A 147 -13.36 -13.92 2.08
C GLU A 147 -13.77 -14.68 3.35
N VAL A 148 -13.95 -15.99 3.23
CA VAL A 148 -14.33 -16.88 4.32
C VAL A 148 -13.30 -18.00 4.45
N SER A 149 -12.60 -18.04 5.58
CA SER A 149 -11.65 -19.08 5.96
C SER A 149 -12.24 -20.02 7.00
N SER A 150 -11.69 -21.24 7.08
CA SER A 150 -12.08 -22.25 8.09
C SER A 150 -10.94 -22.56 9.06
N PHE A 151 -11.28 -22.77 10.34
CA PHE A 151 -10.31 -23.23 11.34
C PHE A 151 -9.63 -24.56 10.96
N SER A 152 -10.33 -25.45 10.25
CA SER A 152 -9.81 -26.78 9.85
C SER A 152 -8.68 -26.67 8.82
N THR A 153 -8.72 -25.63 7.98
CA THR A 153 -7.72 -25.39 6.95
C THR A 153 -6.43 -24.87 7.57
N SER A 154 -6.56 -23.93 8.51
CA SER A 154 -5.46 -23.44 9.32
C SER A 154 -4.74 -24.57 10.06
N ALA A 155 -5.47 -25.50 10.67
CA ALA A 155 -4.88 -26.59 11.45
C ALA A 155 -3.97 -27.56 10.66
N ARG A 156 -4.15 -27.69 9.34
CA ARG A 156 -3.40 -28.65 8.50
C ARG A 156 -2.04 -28.13 8.02
N ASN A 157 -1.84 -26.82 8.00
CA ASN A 157 -0.72 -26.21 7.30
C ASN A 157 0.53 -25.99 8.17
N HIS A 158 0.44 -26.12 9.50
CA HIS A 158 1.59 -25.98 10.39
C HIS A 158 1.48 -26.92 11.59
N THR A 159 2.48 -27.79 11.77
CA THR A 159 2.75 -28.46 13.04
C THR A 159 3.27 -27.41 14.02
N VAL A 160 2.49 -27.10 15.06
CA VAL A 160 2.92 -26.17 16.10
C VAL A 160 4.14 -26.77 16.80
N ASP A 161 5.24 -26.01 16.83
CA ASP A 161 6.44 -26.38 17.58
C ASP A 161 6.07 -26.45 19.09
N PRO A 162 6.45 -27.49 19.86
CA PRO A 162 5.96 -27.74 21.22
C PRO A 162 6.24 -26.64 22.27
N GLY A 163 7.01 -25.60 21.91
CA GLY A 163 7.54 -24.60 22.84
C GLY A 163 6.60 -23.42 23.19
N VAL A 164 5.49 -23.21 22.46
CA VAL A 164 4.54 -22.11 22.77
C VAL A 164 3.37 -22.67 23.55
N THR A 165 3.50 -22.70 24.88
CA THR A 165 2.40 -23.07 25.79
C THR A 165 1.70 -21.80 26.26
N ILE A 166 0.37 -21.70 26.07
CA ILE A 166 -0.40 -20.68 26.81
C ILE A 166 -0.34 -21.06 28.28
N GLN A 167 -0.22 -20.08 29.19
CA GLN A 167 -0.70 -20.29 30.54
C GLN A 167 -2.21 -20.52 30.44
N GLN A 168 -2.63 -21.77 30.55
CA GLN A 168 -4.04 -22.14 30.63
C GLN A 168 -4.59 -21.48 31.89
N HIS A 169 -5.32 -20.39 31.70
CA HIS A 169 -6.06 -19.74 32.77
C HIS A 169 -7.31 -20.57 33.07
N ASP A 170 -7.84 -20.46 34.29
CA ASP A 170 -9.12 -21.05 34.65
C ASP A 170 -10.21 -20.59 33.65
N GLY A 171 -10.95 -21.55 33.08
CA GLY A 171 -11.98 -21.29 32.08
C GLY A 171 -11.53 -21.25 30.61
N PHE A 172 -10.31 -21.71 30.30
CA PHE A 172 -9.86 -21.91 28.92
C PHE A 172 -10.54 -23.15 28.31
N ASP A 173 -11.42 -22.95 27.34
CA ASP A 173 -12.19 -24.03 26.69
C ASP A 173 -11.59 -24.48 25.34
N GLU A 174 -12.18 -25.52 24.74
CA GLU A 174 -11.75 -26.01 23.42
C GLU A 174 -11.86 -24.95 22.31
N LYS A 175 -12.83 -24.03 22.42
CA LYS A 175 -13.01 -22.94 21.45
C LYS A 175 -11.90 -21.90 21.57
N ASP A 176 -11.47 -21.58 22.80
CA ASP A 176 -10.33 -20.71 23.08
C ASP A 176 -9.04 -21.35 22.54
N HIS A 177 -8.86 -22.66 22.71
CA HIS A 177 -7.74 -23.39 22.10
C HIS A 177 -7.72 -23.27 20.58
N LEU A 178 -8.87 -23.46 19.92
CA LEU A 178 -9.00 -23.36 18.47
C LEU A 178 -8.69 -21.95 17.95
N ARG A 179 -9.22 -20.93 18.63
CA ARG A 179 -8.99 -19.51 18.31
C ARG A 179 -7.54 -19.10 18.48
N TRP A 180 -6.92 -19.48 19.61
CA TRP A 180 -5.51 -19.22 19.84
C TRP A 180 -4.62 -19.87 18.78
N ARG A 181 -4.86 -21.14 18.43
CA ARG A 181 -4.11 -21.83 17.37
C ARG A 181 -4.19 -21.13 16.04
N ASN A 182 -5.36 -20.58 15.67
CA ASN A 182 -5.48 -19.77 14.45
C ASN A 182 -4.66 -18.47 14.55
N CYS A 183 -4.72 -17.79 15.70
CA CYS A 183 -3.98 -16.56 15.91
C CYS A 183 -2.46 -16.77 15.76
N LEU A 184 -1.93 -17.91 16.25
CA LEU A 184 -0.49 -18.21 16.17
C LEU A 184 0.04 -18.33 14.75
N GLN A 185 -0.78 -18.73 13.79
CA GLN A 185 -0.34 -18.93 12.40
C GLN A 185 -0.24 -17.63 11.60
N ARG A 186 -0.56 -16.49 12.23
CA ARG A 186 -0.55 -15.19 11.59
C ARG A 186 0.84 -14.57 11.66
N ASP A 187 1.03 -13.54 10.84
CA ASP A 187 2.33 -12.88 10.71
C ASP A 187 2.64 -11.92 11.87
N LEU A 188 1.70 -11.01 12.18
CA LEU A 188 1.91 -9.88 13.09
C LEU A 188 0.92 -9.92 14.26
N THR A 189 1.37 -9.50 15.45
CA THR A 189 0.56 -9.50 16.67
C THR A 189 -0.73 -8.68 16.50
N ILE A 190 -0.62 -7.51 15.87
CA ILE A 190 -1.74 -6.60 15.57
C ILE A 190 -2.74 -7.18 14.56
N ASN A 191 -2.37 -8.21 13.80
CA ASN A 191 -3.28 -8.96 12.92
C ASN A 191 -3.79 -10.25 13.57
N GLY A 192 -3.31 -10.60 14.78
CA GLY A 192 -3.70 -11.76 15.57
C GLY A 192 -4.95 -11.54 16.42
N LEU A 193 -5.80 -10.58 16.04
CA LEU A 193 -7.02 -10.21 16.77
C LEU A 193 -8.25 -10.84 16.13
N MET A 194 -9.22 -11.24 16.95
CA MET A 194 -10.48 -11.81 16.52
C MET A 194 -11.66 -11.08 17.16
N PHE A 195 -12.72 -10.83 16.40
CA PHE A 195 -13.92 -10.16 16.89
C PHE A 195 -15.16 -11.03 16.62
N ASP A 196 -15.91 -11.31 17.68
CA ASP A 196 -17.25 -11.91 17.59
C ASP A 196 -18.32 -10.81 17.65
N PRO A 197 -19.03 -10.53 16.53
CA PRO A 197 -20.05 -9.48 16.46
C PRO A 197 -21.39 -9.85 17.13
N TYR A 198 -21.56 -11.10 17.55
CA TYR A 198 -22.75 -11.56 18.28
C TYR A 198 -22.52 -11.54 19.78
N ALA A 199 -21.30 -11.89 20.22
CA ALA A 199 -20.90 -11.78 21.62
C ALA A 199 -20.37 -10.39 22.00
N ASN A 200 -20.24 -9.46 21.04
CA ASN A 200 -19.62 -8.13 21.23
C ASN A 200 -18.25 -8.21 21.93
N THR A 201 -17.46 -9.23 21.57
CA THR A 201 -16.22 -9.58 22.28
C THR A 201 -15.05 -9.65 21.30
N ILE A 202 -13.94 -9.01 21.66
CA ILE A 202 -12.66 -9.09 20.97
C ILE A 202 -11.74 -10.00 21.77
N TYR A 203 -11.18 -10.99 21.10
CA TYR A 203 -10.22 -11.93 21.66
C TYR A 203 -8.80 -11.53 21.24
N ASP A 204 -7.94 -11.36 22.24
CA ASP A 204 -6.52 -11.10 22.06
C ASP A 204 -5.71 -12.15 22.83
N TYR A 205 -5.15 -13.11 22.11
CA TYR A 205 -4.33 -14.17 22.70
C TYR A 205 -2.83 -13.88 22.64
N ILE A 206 -2.40 -12.87 21.89
CA ILE A 206 -0.97 -12.64 21.55
C ILE A 206 -0.50 -11.21 21.91
N GLY A 207 -1.37 -10.39 22.48
CA GLY A 207 -1.05 -9.02 22.90
C GLY A 207 -1.12 -8.01 21.74
N GLY A 208 -1.94 -8.26 20.73
CA GLY A 208 -2.14 -7.35 19.60
C GLY A 208 -2.67 -5.98 20.03
N VAL A 209 -3.58 -5.91 21.00
CA VAL A 209 -4.12 -4.63 21.51
C VAL A 209 -3.03 -3.81 22.19
N LYS A 210 -2.12 -4.46 22.92
CA LYS A 210 -0.96 -3.79 23.56
C LYS A 210 -0.03 -3.19 22.52
N ASP A 211 0.22 -3.90 21.42
CA ASP A 211 1.08 -3.42 20.34
C ASP A 211 0.41 -2.31 19.50
N ILE A 212 -0.91 -2.37 19.31
CA ILE A 212 -1.70 -1.25 18.76
C ILE A 212 -1.54 0.01 19.62
N LYS A 213 -1.73 -0.12 20.94
CA LYS A 213 -1.59 1.01 21.89
C LYS A 213 -0.18 1.61 21.89
N LYS A 214 0.85 0.78 21.66
CA LYS A 214 2.26 1.21 21.57
C LYS A 214 2.68 1.64 20.16
N ALA A 215 1.79 1.60 19.17
CA ALA A 215 2.10 1.82 17.76
C ALA A 215 3.30 0.99 17.27
N LYS A 216 3.34 -0.30 17.61
CA LYS A 216 4.43 -1.23 17.26
C LYS A 216 3.96 -2.33 16.32
N VAL A 217 4.76 -2.58 15.28
CA VAL A 217 4.72 -3.79 14.46
C VAL A 217 5.68 -4.82 15.06
N ARG A 218 5.12 -5.98 15.43
CA ARG A 218 5.86 -7.13 15.96
C ARG A 218 5.34 -8.42 15.32
N THR A 219 6.24 -9.35 15.03
CA THR A 219 5.91 -10.71 14.59
C THR A 219 5.35 -11.54 15.74
N ILE A 220 4.46 -12.49 15.47
CA ILE A 220 3.91 -13.38 16.51
C ILE A 220 5.00 -14.31 17.06
N HIS A 221 5.74 -14.94 16.15
CA HIS A 221 6.91 -15.75 16.47
C HIS A 221 8.18 -14.90 16.46
N PRO A 222 9.30 -15.41 17.02
CA PRO A 222 10.60 -14.75 16.92
C PRO A 222 10.89 -14.32 15.48
N ALA A 223 11.31 -13.06 15.31
CA ALA A 223 11.33 -12.42 13.99
C ALA A 223 12.33 -13.10 13.04
N SER A 224 13.45 -13.60 13.57
CA SER A 224 14.43 -14.37 12.79
C SER A 224 13.83 -15.64 12.19
N PHE A 225 12.98 -16.35 12.92
CA PHE A 225 12.31 -17.56 12.44
C PHE A 225 11.17 -17.21 11.46
N SER A 226 10.27 -16.31 11.89
CA SER A 226 9.08 -15.94 11.12
C SER A 226 9.41 -15.39 9.73
N LEU A 227 10.46 -14.59 9.60
CA LEU A 227 10.84 -13.96 8.34
C LEU A 227 11.64 -14.89 7.42
N VAL A 228 12.28 -15.92 7.96
CA VAL A 228 12.93 -16.98 7.16
C VAL A 228 11.86 -17.94 6.60
N GLU A 229 10.85 -18.27 7.39
CA GLU A 229 9.73 -19.12 6.96
C GLU A 229 8.96 -18.52 5.77
N ASP A 230 8.65 -17.22 5.83
CA ASP A 230 8.04 -16.47 4.72
C ASP A 230 8.64 -15.06 4.63
N CYS A 231 9.60 -14.88 3.72
CA CYS A 231 10.27 -13.60 3.51
C CYS A 231 9.32 -12.51 2.99
N ALA A 232 8.13 -12.84 2.46
CA ALA A 232 7.14 -11.83 2.12
C ALA A 232 6.56 -11.13 3.35
N ARG A 233 6.70 -11.71 4.55
CA ARG A 233 6.35 -11.04 5.81
C ARG A 233 7.22 -9.79 6.04
N ILE A 234 8.42 -9.70 5.44
CA ILE A 234 9.26 -8.49 5.48
C ILE A 234 8.54 -7.33 4.80
N LEU A 235 8.15 -7.52 3.52
CA LEU A 235 7.44 -6.48 2.76
C LEU A 235 6.10 -6.14 3.39
N ARG A 236 5.39 -7.15 3.91
CA ARG A 236 4.14 -6.91 4.62
C ARG A 236 4.32 -6.09 5.89
N ALA A 237 5.36 -6.36 6.67
CA ALA A 237 5.67 -5.58 7.87
C ALA A 237 5.97 -4.12 7.52
N ILE A 238 6.74 -3.87 6.45
CA ILE A 238 7.00 -2.53 5.90
C ILE A 238 5.71 -1.83 5.46
N ARG A 239 4.86 -2.53 4.69
CA ARG A 239 3.55 -2.04 4.25
C ARG A 239 2.68 -1.62 5.42
N ILE A 240 2.53 -2.50 6.42
CA ILE A 240 1.68 -2.23 7.59
C ILE A 240 2.25 -1.08 8.43
N ALA A 241 3.56 -1.05 8.66
CA ALA A 241 4.21 0.05 9.37
C ALA A 241 4.01 1.39 8.64
N GLY A 242 4.18 1.43 7.32
CA GLY A 242 3.98 2.63 6.50
C GLY A 242 2.52 3.11 6.52
N ARG A 243 1.56 2.20 6.31
CA ARG A 243 0.12 2.52 6.34
C ARG A 243 -0.35 3.02 7.70
N LEU A 244 0.14 2.42 8.79
CA LEU A 244 -0.33 2.76 10.14
C LEU A 244 0.46 3.89 10.79
N GLY A 245 1.67 4.19 10.30
CA GLY A 245 2.63 5.07 10.98
C GLY A 245 3.26 4.42 12.21
N PHE A 246 3.33 3.09 12.24
CA PHE A 246 3.83 2.33 13.39
C PHE A 246 5.34 2.13 13.29
N GLY A 247 6.01 2.13 14.45
CA GLY A 247 7.41 1.72 14.55
C GLY A 247 7.54 0.19 14.62
N PHE A 248 8.75 -0.34 14.44
CA PHE A 248 9.01 -1.75 14.67
C PHE A 248 9.45 -2.01 16.11
N SER A 249 9.22 -3.23 16.61
CA SER A 249 9.95 -3.74 17.77
C SER A 249 11.44 -3.86 17.44
N ARG A 250 12.33 -3.80 18.45
CA ARG A 250 13.79 -3.87 18.23
C ARG A 250 14.19 -5.16 17.50
N GLU A 251 13.65 -6.29 17.93
CA GLU A 251 13.87 -7.61 17.33
C GLU A 251 13.40 -7.64 15.87
N THR A 252 12.16 -7.20 15.61
CA THR A 252 11.59 -7.17 14.25
C THR A 252 12.39 -6.26 13.33
N ALA A 253 12.79 -5.07 13.80
CA ALA A 253 13.61 -4.13 13.02
C ALA A 253 14.98 -4.73 12.66
N HIS A 254 15.62 -5.39 13.63
CA HIS A 254 16.90 -6.05 13.42
C HIS A 254 16.77 -7.18 12.38
N ALA A 255 15.79 -8.07 12.55
CA ALA A 255 15.58 -9.19 11.64
C ALA A 255 15.22 -8.72 10.20
N ILE A 256 14.37 -7.70 10.05
CA ILE A 256 14.07 -7.10 8.74
C ILE A 256 15.34 -6.63 8.04
N LYS A 257 16.22 -5.92 8.76
CA LYS A 257 17.47 -5.41 8.17
C LYS A 257 18.41 -6.55 7.77
N HIS A 258 18.59 -7.55 8.64
CA HIS A 258 19.51 -8.66 8.38
C HIS A 258 19.02 -9.61 7.29
N LEU A 259 17.71 -9.77 7.14
CA LEU A 259 17.09 -10.67 6.17
C LEU A 259 16.60 -9.94 4.90
N ALA A 260 16.89 -8.64 4.73
CA ALA A 260 16.38 -7.84 3.62
C ALA A 260 16.63 -8.49 2.24
N HIS A 261 17.82 -9.06 2.04
CA HIS A 261 18.19 -9.73 0.78
C HIS A 261 17.32 -10.96 0.45
N SER A 262 16.74 -11.63 1.45
CA SER A 262 15.87 -12.79 1.23
C SER A 262 14.61 -12.46 0.43
N VAL A 263 14.21 -11.19 0.39
CA VAL A 263 13.06 -10.73 -0.40
C VAL A 263 13.24 -11.05 -1.88
N LEU A 264 14.47 -11.06 -2.41
CA LEU A 264 14.74 -11.40 -3.81
C LEU A 264 14.32 -12.84 -4.18
N LEU A 265 14.10 -13.71 -3.20
CA LEU A 265 13.61 -15.09 -3.42
C LEU A 265 12.11 -15.15 -3.77
N LEU A 266 11.37 -14.06 -3.59
CA LEU A 266 9.95 -14.00 -3.91
C LEU A 266 9.72 -14.03 -5.42
N ASP A 267 8.57 -14.56 -5.84
CA ASP A 267 8.17 -14.45 -7.25
C ASP A 267 7.86 -12.99 -7.62
N LYS A 268 7.98 -12.66 -8.91
CA LYS A 268 7.73 -11.29 -9.41
C LYS A 268 6.30 -10.81 -9.13
N GLY A 269 5.33 -11.72 -9.12
CA GLY A 269 3.93 -11.39 -8.81
C GLY A 269 3.77 -10.94 -7.36
N ARG A 270 4.42 -11.62 -6.42
CA ARG A 270 4.43 -11.24 -5.00
C ARG A 270 5.13 -9.91 -4.76
N HIS A 271 6.25 -9.65 -5.43
CA HIS A 271 6.90 -8.34 -5.43
C HIS A 271 5.95 -7.23 -5.89
N LEU A 272 5.35 -7.40 -7.07
CA LEU A 272 4.41 -6.42 -7.63
C LEU A 272 3.22 -6.20 -6.71
N MET A 273 2.66 -7.25 -6.12
CA MET A 273 1.52 -7.17 -5.21
C MET A 273 1.84 -6.35 -3.96
N GLU A 274 2.94 -6.64 -3.27
CA GLU A 274 3.31 -5.89 -2.05
C GLU A 274 3.71 -4.45 -2.37
N MET A 275 4.42 -4.21 -3.47
CA MET A 275 4.73 -2.85 -3.95
C MET A 275 3.48 -2.07 -4.31
N ASN A 276 2.51 -2.70 -4.97
CA ASN A 276 1.24 -2.06 -5.30
C ASN A 276 0.47 -1.68 -4.03
N TYR A 277 0.45 -2.54 -3.00
CA TYR A 277 -0.20 -2.19 -1.75
C TYR A 277 0.48 -1.03 -1.01
N MET A 278 1.80 -0.91 -1.13
CA MET A 278 2.54 0.21 -0.54
C MET A 278 2.25 1.52 -1.29
N LEU A 279 2.28 1.49 -2.63
CA LEU A 279 2.29 2.69 -3.46
C LEU A 279 0.90 3.15 -3.93
N ALA A 280 -0.11 2.30 -3.92
CA ALA A 280 -1.42 2.59 -4.50
C ALA A 280 -2.56 2.79 -3.50
N TYR A 281 -2.29 2.73 -2.18
CA TYR A 281 -3.31 2.71 -1.13
C TYR A 281 -3.15 3.84 -0.09
N GLY A 282 -2.44 4.91 -0.44
CA GLY A 282 -2.31 6.11 0.40
C GLY A 282 -1.23 6.03 1.49
N SER A 283 -0.15 5.28 1.24
CA SER A 283 1.01 5.20 2.13
C SER A 283 2.34 5.06 1.38
N ALA A 284 2.40 5.57 0.16
CA ALA A 284 3.53 5.42 -0.75
C ALA A 284 4.79 6.08 -0.20
N GLU A 285 4.69 7.34 0.24
CA GLU A 285 5.80 8.11 0.80
C GLU A 285 6.40 7.45 2.05
N PRO A 286 5.61 7.09 3.09
CA PRO A 286 6.17 6.46 4.28
C PRO A 286 6.69 5.05 3.97
N SER A 287 6.08 4.32 3.02
CA SER A 287 6.61 3.04 2.57
C SER A 287 7.96 3.17 1.89
N LEU A 288 8.17 4.15 1.00
CA LEU A 288 9.47 4.39 0.37
C LEU A 288 10.56 4.75 1.40
N ARG A 289 10.23 5.55 2.41
CA ARG A 289 11.16 5.83 3.52
C ARG A 289 11.53 4.58 4.30
N LEU A 290 10.58 3.69 4.57
CA LEU A 290 10.84 2.45 5.30
C LEU A 290 11.67 1.48 4.44
N LEU A 291 11.36 1.34 3.15
CA LEU A 291 12.16 0.55 2.21
C LEU A 291 13.60 1.07 2.20
N TRP A 292 13.79 2.39 2.13
CA TRP A 292 15.12 3.00 2.22
C TRP A 292 15.77 2.71 3.57
N ARG A 293 15.10 2.98 4.70
CA ARG A 293 15.66 2.78 6.04
C ARG A 293 16.21 1.38 6.28
N PHE A 294 15.57 0.36 5.70
CA PHE A 294 15.89 -1.05 5.94
C PHE A 294 16.72 -1.72 4.84
N GLY A 295 17.17 -1.00 3.81
CA GLY A 295 18.01 -1.59 2.75
C GLY A 295 17.23 -2.34 1.67
N LEU A 296 15.91 -2.17 1.62
CA LEU A 296 15.03 -2.87 0.68
C LEU A 296 14.84 -2.08 -0.61
N LEU A 297 15.03 -0.75 -0.59
CA LEU A 297 14.86 0.07 -1.78
C LEU A 297 15.92 -0.27 -2.84
N GLU A 298 17.18 -0.55 -2.44
CA GLU A 298 18.23 -0.97 -3.39
C GLU A 298 17.94 -2.29 -4.07
N LEU A 299 17.12 -3.14 -3.45
CA LEU A 299 16.77 -4.44 -3.98
C LEU A 299 15.58 -4.33 -4.94
N LEU A 300 14.57 -3.54 -4.57
CA LEU A 300 13.30 -3.46 -5.28
C LEU A 300 13.23 -2.35 -6.33
N LEU A 301 13.80 -1.19 -6.02
CA LEU A 301 13.78 -0.01 -6.88
C LEU A 301 15.20 0.60 -6.96
N PRO A 302 16.18 -0.12 -7.58
CA PRO A 302 17.59 0.28 -7.54
C PRO A 302 17.85 1.68 -8.12
N ILE A 303 17.11 2.06 -9.16
CA ILE A 303 17.21 3.40 -9.80
C ILE A 303 16.84 4.50 -8.81
N GLN A 304 15.75 4.34 -8.06
CA GLN A 304 15.31 5.32 -7.06
C GLN A 304 16.22 5.31 -5.83
N ALA A 305 16.78 4.16 -5.48
CA ALA A 305 17.80 4.09 -4.45
C ALA A 305 19.07 4.86 -4.84
N ALA A 306 19.52 4.74 -6.10
CA ALA A 306 20.68 5.46 -6.62
C ALA A 306 20.47 6.98 -6.53
N TYR A 307 19.26 7.45 -6.84
CA TYR A 307 18.86 8.84 -6.66
C TYR A 307 18.94 9.30 -5.19
N PHE A 308 18.43 8.51 -4.24
CA PHE A 308 18.56 8.85 -2.82
C PHE A 308 20.02 8.97 -2.38
N VAL A 309 20.92 8.13 -2.91
CA VAL A 309 22.33 8.25 -2.59
C VAL A 309 22.96 9.49 -3.23
N SER A 310 22.66 9.79 -4.50
CA SER A 310 23.22 10.96 -5.20
C SER A 310 22.74 12.29 -4.63
N ASP A 311 21.49 12.35 -4.16
CA ASP A 311 20.90 13.49 -3.45
C ASP A 311 21.44 13.63 -2.00
N GLY A 312 22.28 12.68 -1.54
CA GLY A 312 22.81 12.67 -0.18
C GLY A 312 21.77 12.32 0.89
N PHE A 313 20.64 11.74 0.50
CA PHE A 313 19.50 11.40 1.35
C PHE A 313 19.81 10.18 2.23
N ARG A 314 20.04 10.41 3.52
CA ARG A 314 20.44 9.35 4.47
C ARG A 314 19.22 8.50 4.87
N ARG A 315 19.49 7.27 5.31
CA ARG A 315 18.49 6.24 5.70
C ARG A 315 17.47 6.67 6.75
N ARG A 316 17.79 7.69 7.54
CA ARG A 316 16.94 8.20 8.64
C ARG A 316 16.57 9.68 8.44
N ASP A 317 16.80 10.21 7.25
CA ASP A 317 16.50 11.61 6.97
C ASP A 317 15.00 11.87 7.04
N LYS A 318 14.67 13.01 7.65
CA LYS A 318 13.31 13.56 7.75
C LYS A 318 13.03 14.60 6.67
N LYS A 319 14.05 15.01 5.91
CA LYS A 319 13.90 15.94 4.78
C LYS A 319 13.00 15.33 3.70
N THR A 320 12.51 16.16 2.81
CA THR A 320 11.79 15.73 1.60
C THR A 320 12.64 16.03 0.36
N ASN A 321 12.36 15.31 -0.71
CA ASN A 321 12.89 15.55 -2.06
C ASN A 321 11.74 15.43 -3.07
N MET A 322 12.00 15.62 -4.36
CA MET A 322 10.93 15.66 -5.36
C MET A 322 10.17 14.33 -5.43
N LEU A 323 10.88 13.19 -5.43
CA LEU A 323 10.28 11.85 -5.45
C LEU A 323 9.30 11.64 -4.28
N LEU A 324 9.75 11.90 -3.05
CA LEU A 324 8.93 11.74 -1.86
C LEU A 324 7.74 12.73 -1.85
N SER A 325 7.91 13.91 -2.44
CA SER A 325 6.85 14.92 -2.54
C SER A 325 5.76 14.52 -3.55
N LEU A 326 6.15 13.93 -4.69
CA LEU A 326 5.21 13.33 -5.65
C LEU A 326 4.35 12.25 -4.97
N PHE A 327 4.99 11.34 -4.24
CA PHE A 327 4.29 10.27 -3.53
C PHE A 327 3.48 10.77 -2.32
N SER A 328 3.93 11.82 -1.63
CA SER A 328 3.13 12.47 -0.58
C SER A 328 1.85 13.09 -1.15
N ASN A 329 1.94 13.72 -2.33
CA ASN A 329 0.78 14.27 -3.03
C ASN A 329 -0.15 13.17 -3.56
N LEU A 330 0.39 12.04 -4.03
CA LEU A 330 -0.40 10.84 -4.32
C LEU A 330 -1.16 10.37 -3.07
N ASP A 331 -0.49 10.28 -1.92
CA ASP A 331 -1.07 9.78 -0.67
C ASP A 331 -2.24 10.66 -0.17
N LYS A 332 -2.20 11.97 -0.40
CA LYS A 332 -3.32 12.88 -0.08
C LYS A 332 -4.59 12.58 -0.87
N LEU A 333 -4.47 11.93 -2.04
CA LEU A 333 -5.60 11.63 -2.91
C LEU A 333 -6.16 10.23 -2.70
N LEU A 334 -5.39 9.33 -2.09
CA LEU A 334 -5.72 7.92 -1.98
C LEU A 334 -6.03 7.50 -0.54
N SER A 335 -6.70 6.37 -0.41
CA SER A 335 -6.96 5.72 0.88
C SER A 335 -7.19 4.22 0.64
N PRO A 336 -7.22 3.37 1.70
CA PRO A 336 -7.39 1.94 1.52
C PRO A 336 -8.64 1.52 0.73
N ASP A 337 -9.74 2.27 0.87
CA ASP A 337 -11.01 2.10 0.14
C ASP A 337 -11.05 2.82 -1.21
N ARG A 338 -10.02 3.63 -1.52
CA ARG A 338 -9.92 4.44 -2.74
C ARG A 338 -8.51 4.31 -3.34
N PRO A 339 -8.12 3.11 -3.80
CA PRO A 339 -6.80 2.90 -4.38
C PRO A 339 -6.69 3.45 -5.81
N CYS A 340 -5.47 3.48 -6.34
CA CYS A 340 -5.23 3.69 -7.77
C CYS A 340 -4.74 2.42 -8.47
N HIS A 341 -4.86 2.39 -9.80
CA HIS A 341 -4.21 1.36 -10.61
C HIS A 341 -2.68 1.51 -10.57
N SER A 342 -1.97 0.38 -10.67
CA SER A 342 -0.51 0.34 -10.56
C SER A 342 0.26 1.16 -11.60
N SER A 343 -0.35 1.37 -12.78
CA SER A 343 0.23 2.17 -13.86
C SER A 343 0.49 3.61 -13.43
N LEU A 344 -0.27 4.16 -12.47
CA LEU A 344 -0.09 5.52 -12.00
C LEU A 344 1.24 5.69 -11.24
N TRP A 345 1.53 4.84 -10.25
CA TRP A 345 2.79 4.97 -9.51
C TRP A 345 4.00 4.58 -10.37
N VAL A 346 3.85 3.64 -11.32
CA VAL A 346 4.89 3.35 -12.32
C VAL A 346 5.18 4.59 -13.17
N ALA A 347 4.14 5.29 -13.62
CA ALA A 347 4.27 6.53 -14.38
C ALA A 347 4.94 7.65 -13.57
N ILE A 348 4.65 7.76 -12.27
CA ILE A 348 5.30 8.73 -11.37
C ILE A 348 6.79 8.43 -11.23
N LEU A 349 7.17 7.15 -11.05
CA LEU A 349 8.57 6.75 -10.96
C LEU A 349 9.35 7.08 -12.24
N ALA A 350 8.78 6.77 -13.40
CA ALA A 350 9.41 7.05 -14.69
C ALA A 350 9.44 8.55 -15.00
N PHE A 351 8.38 9.27 -14.64
CA PHE A 351 8.35 10.72 -14.72
C PHE A 351 9.49 11.34 -13.93
N HIS A 352 9.64 10.99 -12.64
CA HIS A 352 10.75 11.46 -11.81
C HIS A 352 12.12 11.07 -12.37
N MET A 353 12.27 9.83 -12.86
CA MET A 353 13.52 9.38 -13.47
C MET A 353 13.93 10.21 -14.69
N ALA A 354 12.98 10.75 -15.45
CA ALA A 354 13.27 11.57 -16.63
C ALA A 354 13.99 12.91 -16.32
N PHE A 355 14.04 13.33 -15.05
CA PHE A 355 14.73 14.53 -14.60
C PHE A 355 16.17 14.26 -14.14
N LEU A 356 16.55 13.00 -13.89
CA LEU A 356 17.84 12.67 -13.28
C LEU A 356 19.03 13.01 -14.18
N ASP A 357 18.84 12.94 -15.50
CA ASP A 357 19.88 13.29 -16.48
C ASP A 357 19.84 14.77 -16.86
N GLU A 358 18.64 15.37 -16.87
CA GLU A 358 18.42 16.73 -17.37
C GLU A 358 17.32 17.43 -16.57
N PRO A 359 17.69 18.38 -15.67
CA PRO A 359 16.73 19.23 -14.98
C PRO A 359 15.84 19.97 -15.96
N ARG A 360 14.56 20.13 -15.62
CA ARG A 360 13.56 20.72 -16.53
C ARG A 360 13.01 22.03 -15.99
N ASP A 361 12.64 22.89 -16.93
CA ASP A 361 11.93 24.13 -16.63
C ASP A 361 10.55 23.82 -15.99
N PRO A 362 10.19 24.43 -14.85
CA PRO A 362 8.88 24.28 -14.21
C PRO A 362 7.69 24.52 -15.14
N LEU A 363 7.81 25.41 -16.12
CA LEU A 363 6.79 25.71 -17.12
C LEU A 363 6.65 24.57 -18.14
N VAL A 364 7.76 23.94 -18.55
CA VAL A 364 7.75 22.71 -19.38
C VAL A 364 7.04 21.59 -18.64
N VAL A 365 7.32 21.43 -17.35
CA VAL A 365 6.65 20.42 -16.51
C VAL A 365 5.15 20.69 -16.40
N ALA A 366 4.76 21.96 -16.20
CA ALA A 366 3.36 22.36 -16.17
C ALA A 366 2.65 22.04 -17.49
N ALA A 367 3.21 22.50 -18.62
CA ALA A 367 2.65 22.27 -19.95
C ALA A 367 2.58 20.77 -20.28
N PHE A 368 3.58 19.98 -19.92
CA PHE A 368 3.56 18.53 -20.07
C PHE A 368 2.41 17.89 -19.27
N SER A 369 2.27 18.25 -17.98
CA SER A 369 1.20 17.72 -17.14
C SER A 369 -0.20 18.06 -17.66
N LEU A 370 -0.39 19.29 -18.17
CA LEU A 370 -1.63 19.75 -18.77
C LEU A 370 -1.91 19.07 -20.11
N ALA A 371 -0.90 18.85 -20.94
CA ALA A 371 -1.05 18.09 -22.17
C ALA A 371 -1.47 16.64 -21.90
N VAL A 372 -0.88 16.00 -20.87
CA VAL A 372 -1.32 14.67 -20.41
C VAL A 372 -2.77 14.71 -19.94
N HIS A 373 -3.17 15.73 -19.17
CA HIS A 373 -4.54 15.88 -18.68
C HIS A 373 -5.57 16.06 -19.80
N ASN A 374 -5.27 16.94 -20.76
CA ASN A 374 -6.19 17.35 -21.83
C ASN A 374 -6.17 16.39 -23.02
N GLY A 375 -5.48 15.24 -22.91
CA GLY A 375 -5.44 14.25 -23.98
C GLY A 375 -4.60 14.67 -25.18
N GLY A 376 -3.55 15.46 -24.98
CA GLY A 376 -2.61 15.83 -26.04
C GLY A 376 -2.89 17.17 -26.71
N ASP A 377 -3.87 17.95 -26.23
CA ASP A 377 -4.08 19.33 -26.71
C ASP A 377 -2.95 20.24 -26.21
N MET A 378 -1.88 20.29 -27.02
CA MET A 378 -0.66 21.01 -26.69
C MET A 378 -0.84 22.52 -26.70
N GLU A 379 -1.70 23.05 -27.57
CA GLU A 379 -1.96 24.48 -27.67
C GLU A 379 -2.70 24.97 -26.44
N GLU A 380 -3.75 24.25 -26.02
CA GLU A 380 -4.46 24.54 -24.79
C GLU A 380 -3.53 24.41 -23.57
N ALA A 381 -2.74 23.34 -23.51
CA ALA A 381 -1.81 23.11 -22.41
C ALA A 381 -0.78 24.24 -22.25
N ILE A 382 -0.16 24.70 -23.35
CA ILE A 382 0.79 25.83 -23.33
C ILE A 382 0.08 27.12 -22.94
N ASN A 383 -1.10 27.39 -23.50
CA ASN A 383 -1.88 28.60 -23.20
C ASN A 383 -2.27 28.67 -21.71
N ILE A 384 -2.62 27.54 -21.10
CA ILE A 384 -2.92 27.46 -19.67
C ILE A 384 -1.64 27.61 -18.85
N ALA A 385 -0.55 26.92 -19.24
CA ALA A 385 0.72 26.98 -18.52
C ALA A 385 1.26 28.42 -18.42
N ARG A 386 1.17 29.20 -19.50
CA ARG A 386 1.59 30.62 -19.52
C ARG A 386 0.81 31.51 -18.56
N LYS A 387 -0.42 31.14 -18.21
CA LYS A 387 -1.28 31.88 -17.28
C LYS A 387 -0.97 31.55 -15.82
N ILE A 388 -0.05 30.61 -15.55
CA ILE A 388 0.36 30.28 -14.20
C ILE A 388 1.22 31.41 -13.66
N CYS A 389 0.65 32.19 -12.73
CA CYS A 389 1.38 33.23 -11.99
C CYS A 389 1.86 32.73 -10.61
N LYS A 390 1.54 31.49 -10.24
CA LYS A 390 1.92 30.93 -8.93
C LYS A 390 3.43 30.66 -8.88
N PRO A 391 4.09 30.89 -7.73
CA PRO A 391 5.48 30.50 -7.56
C PRO A 391 5.62 28.98 -7.67
N HIS A 392 6.76 28.53 -8.18
CA HIS A 392 7.14 27.12 -8.20
C HIS A 392 8.09 26.81 -7.04
N VAL A 393 8.22 25.53 -6.69
CA VAL A 393 9.20 25.09 -5.69
C VAL A 393 10.61 25.22 -6.27
N THR A 394 11.50 25.91 -5.55
CA THR A 394 12.90 26.13 -5.95
C THR A 394 13.90 25.20 -5.26
N VAL A 395 13.44 24.36 -4.32
CA VAL A 395 14.30 23.49 -3.49
C VAL A 395 14.71 22.21 -4.22
N TYR A 396 14.03 21.84 -5.30
CA TYR A 396 14.27 20.62 -6.05
C TYR A 396 15.31 20.85 -7.14
N HIS A 397 16.41 20.09 -7.13
CA HIS A 397 17.50 20.21 -8.11
C HIS A 397 17.10 19.66 -9.49
N GLU A 398 16.02 18.88 -9.54
CA GLU A 398 15.37 18.36 -10.74
C GLU A 398 14.67 19.46 -11.56
N LEU A 399 14.39 20.60 -10.93
CA LEU A 399 13.80 21.76 -11.57
C LEU A 399 14.90 22.78 -11.90
N SER A 400 15.01 23.15 -13.17
CA SER A 400 15.94 24.20 -13.60
C SER A 400 15.41 25.59 -13.27
N GLU A 401 16.28 26.59 -13.36
CA GLU A 401 15.79 27.97 -13.40
C GLU A 401 14.85 28.17 -14.60
N PRO A 402 13.77 28.98 -14.45
CA PRO A 402 12.86 29.26 -15.55
C PRO A 402 13.57 29.93 -16.72
N LYS A 403 13.38 29.37 -17.91
CA LYS A 403 13.87 29.88 -19.19
C LYS A 403 12.78 30.71 -19.85
N ASN A 404 13.15 31.79 -20.52
CA ASN A 404 12.22 32.56 -21.34
C ASN A 404 12.02 31.88 -22.72
N LEU A 405 11.35 30.73 -22.72
CA LEU A 405 11.07 29.97 -23.94
C LEU A 405 9.94 30.63 -24.73
N GLU A 406 10.04 30.67 -26.06
CA GLU A 406 8.90 30.91 -26.96
C GLU A 406 8.01 29.66 -27.07
N ASP A 407 6.77 29.78 -27.53
CA ASP A 407 5.82 28.66 -27.57
C ASP A 407 6.29 27.47 -28.42
N LYS A 408 7.02 27.72 -29.52
CA LYS A 408 7.65 26.67 -30.31
C LYS A 408 8.75 25.93 -29.53
N GLY A 409 9.55 26.67 -28.76
CA GLY A 409 10.59 26.11 -27.90
C GLY A 409 9.99 25.30 -26.75
N LEU A 410 8.97 25.85 -26.09
CA LEU A 410 8.23 25.17 -25.02
C LEU A 410 7.60 23.86 -25.52
N ARG A 411 6.93 23.88 -26.68
CA ARG A 411 6.39 22.67 -27.32
C ARG A 411 7.47 21.61 -27.55
N LYS A 412 8.64 22.02 -28.04
CA LYS A 412 9.76 21.10 -28.29
C LYS A 412 10.25 20.45 -26.99
N GLU A 413 10.48 21.24 -25.95
CA GLU A 413 10.92 20.72 -24.64
C GLU A 413 9.86 19.78 -24.01
N VAL A 414 8.56 20.04 -24.19
CA VAL A 414 7.47 19.15 -23.73
C VAL A 414 7.50 17.79 -24.45
N LEU A 415 7.73 17.78 -25.77
CA LEU A 415 7.85 16.56 -26.56
C LEU A 415 9.12 15.76 -26.19
N GLU A 416 10.22 16.46 -25.93
CA GLU A 416 11.46 15.86 -25.45
C GLU A 416 11.27 15.24 -24.06
N LEU A 417 10.62 15.94 -23.13
CA LEU A 417 10.26 15.38 -21.82
C LEU A 417 9.41 14.13 -21.97
N GLY A 418 8.38 14.13 -22.83
CA GLY A 418 7.59 12.93 -23.12
C GLY A 418 8.40 11.77 -23.69
N SER A 419 9.47 12.05 -24.45
CA SER A 419 10.40 11.03 -24.94
C SER A 419 11.30 10.50 -23.83
N SER A 420 11.80 11.37 -22.94
CA SER A 420 12.60 11.01 -21.77
C SER A 420 11.82 10.14 -20.78
N VAL A 421 10.53 10.45 -20.53
CA VAL A 421 9.66 9.62 -19.67
C VAL A 421 9.47 8.21 -20.26
N ASN A 422 9.28 8.10 -21.58
CA ASN A 422 9.17 6.80 -22.24
C ASN A 422 10.48 5.99 -22.18
N ARG A 423 11.63 6.67 -22.33
CA ARG A 423 12.94 6.04 -22.14
C ARG A 423 13.12 5.54 -20.70
N ALA A 424 12.75 6.36 -19.71
CA ALA A 424 12.77 5.97 -18.31
C ALA A 424 11.89 4.75 -18.02
N LEU A 425 10.67 4.69 -18.57
CA LEU A 425 9.80 3.50 -18.48
C LEU A 425 10.49 2.26 -19.05
N SER A 426 11.13 2.37 -20.22
CA SER A 426 11.87 1.27 -20.83
C SER A 426 13.02 0.80 -19.94
N ASN A 427 13.83 1.74 -19.42
CA ASN A 427 14.98 1.43 -18.57
C ASN A 427 14.56 0.75 -17.26
N MET A 428 13.44 1.15 -16.66
CA MET A 428 12.90 0.52 -15.45
C MET A 428 12.42 -0.93 -15.68
N THR A 429 12.23 -1.34 -16.93
CA THR A 429 11.81 -2.69 -17.32
C THR A 429 12.92 -3.52 -17.93
N ASP A 430 14.13 -2.97 -18.00
CA ASP A 430 15.28 -3.61 -18.61
C ASP A 430 16.29 -4.00 -17.52
N THR A 431 16.64 -5.28 -17.47
CA THR A 431 17.53 -5.85 -16.46
C THR A 431 18.93 -5.23 -16.49
N TYR A 432 19.42 -4.83 -17.67
CA TYR A 432 20.73 -4.19 -17.80
C TYR A 432 20.73 -2.86 -17.03
N TYR A 433 19.80 -1.95 -17.34
CA TYR A 433 19.75 -0.65 -16.68
C TYR A 433 19.46 -0.75 -15.19
N VAL A 434 18.58 -1.66 -14.78
CA VAL A 434 18.30 -1.90 -13.36
C VAL A 434 19.54 -2.40 -12.62
N SER A 435 20.28 -3.35 -13.19
CA SER A 435 21.53 -3.87 -12.59
C SER A 435 22.63 -2.82 -12.50
N GLN A 436 22.68 -1.87 -13.46
CA GLN A 436 23.68 -0.81 -13.49
C GLN A 436 23.36 0.36 -12.56
N ALA A 437 22.12 0.51 -12.10
CA ALA A 437 21.68 1.65 -11.30
C ALA A 437 22.53 1.88 -10.04
N MET A 438 22.93 0.80 -9.37
CA MET A 438 23.75 0.86 -8.15
C MET A 438 25.25 0.63 -8.39
N SER A 439 25.71 0.58 -9.65
CA SER A 439 27.12 0.32 -10.01
C SER A 439 28.11 1.32 -9.40
N SER A 440 27.68 2.58 -9.26
CA SER A 440 28.48 3.65 -8.63
C SER A 440 28.59 3.53 -7.11
N TYR A 441 27.92 2.55 -6.50
CA TYR A 441 27.86 2.34 -5.05
C TYR A 441 28.25 0.89 -4.67
N PRO A 442 29.55 0.55 -4.66
CA PRO A 442 30.01 -0.84 -4.54
C PRO A 442 29.60 -1.57 -3.25
N LYS A 443 29.20 -0.84 -2.20
CA LYS A 443 28.69 -1.41 -0.94
C LYS A 443 27.20 -1.74 -0.99
N ALA A 444 26.49 -1.30 -2.02
CA ALA A 444 25.09 -1.62 -2.21
C ALA A 444 24.93 -3.07 -2.67
N PRO A 445 23.84 -3.75 -2.29
CA PRO A 445 23.55 -5.06 -2.83
C PRO A 445 23.30 -4.97 -4.33
N TYR A 446 23.71 -6.00 -5.06
CA TYR A 446 23.36 -6.16 -6.48
C TYR A 446 21.90 -6.60 -6.61
N SER A 447 21.17 -6.00 -7.55
CA SER A 447 19.83 -6.42 -7.94
C SER A 447 19.58 -6.10 -9.41
N ASP A 448 19.12 -7.09 -10.15
CA ASP A 448 18.60 -6.97 -11.52
C ASP A 448 17.07 -7.19 -11.57
N LEU A 449 16.41 -7.07 -10.42
CA LEU A 449 15.00 -7.41 -10.26
C LEU A 449 14.11 -6.46 -11.08
N VAL A 450 13.56 -6.99 -12.17
CA VAL A 450 12.45 -6.37 -12.90
C VAL A 450 11.16 -7.13 -12.61
N PHE A 451 10.24 -6.50 -11.87
CA PHE A 451 8.92 -7.04 -11.54
C PHE A 451 7.75 -6.31 -12.24
N ILE A 452 8.02 -5.23 -12.95
CA ILE A 452 7.02 -4.54 -13.79
C ILE A 452 6.76 -5.44 -15.02
N SER A 453 5.53 -5.91 -15.18
CA SER A 453 5.16 -6.76 -16.31
C SER A 453 5.04 -5.96 -17.61
N LEU A 454 5.19 -6.62 -18.76
CA LEU A 454 4.98 -6.01 -20.07
C LEU A 454 3.59 -5.35 -20.18
N HIS A 455 2.55 -5.99 -19.65
CA HIS A 455 1.20 -5.42 -19.65
C HIS A 455 1.11 -4.12 -18.85
N LEU A 456 1.76 -4.08 -17.68
CA LEU A 456 1.80 -2.88 -16.84
C LEU A 456 2.61 -1.76 -17.50
N TYR A 457 3.76 -2.11 -18.09
CA TYR A 457 4.57 -1.20 -18.90
C TYR A 457 3.75 -0.56 -20.02
N LEU A 458 3.06 -1.37 -20.84
CA LEU A 458 2.22 -0.86 -21.93
C LEU A 458 1.10 0.05 -21.43
N LYS A 459 0.47 -0.29 -20.30
CA LYS A 459 -0.53 0.60 -19.67
C LYS A 459 0.09 1.93 -19.21
N ALA A 460 1.33 1.92 -18.70
CA ALA A 460 2.01 3.14 -18.27
C ALA A 460 2.42 4.02 -19.46
N VAL A 461 2.92 3.43 -20.56
CA VAL A 461 3.24 4.14 -21.81
C VAL A 461 2.01 4.86 -22.37
N LYS A 462 0.85 4.20 -22.38
CA LYS A 462 -0.43 4.77 -22.83
C LYS A 462 -0.84 6.05 -22.10
N ILE A 463 -0.35 6.30 -20.89
CA ILE A 463 -0.63 7.54 -20.16
C ILE A 463 -0.05 8.73 -20.95
N PHE A 464 1.14 8.57 -21.53
CA PHE A 464 1.92 9.64 -22.16
C PHE A 464 1.85 9.70 -23.68
N GLU A 465 1.34 8.65 -24.36
CA GLU A 465 1.20 8.60 -25.83
C GLU A 465 0.52 9.85 -26.42
N CYS A 466 -0.50 10.37 -25.73
CA CYS A 466 -1.23 11.57 -26.17
C CYS A 466 -0.36 12.82 -26.33
N VAL A 467 0.76 12.93 -25.59
CA VAL A 467 1.69 14.06 -25.71
C VAL A 467 2.38 14.07 -27.08
N LYS A 468 2.68 12.89 -27.64
CA LYS A 468 3.36 12.74 -28.93
C LYS A 468 2.39 12.78 -30.11
N GLU A 469 1.28 12.07 -30.00
CA GLU A 469 0.33 11.92 -31.11
C GLU A 469 -0.60 13.14 -31.28
N GLY A 470 -0.74 13.97 -30.24
CA GLY A 470 -1.53 15.19 -30.29
C GLY A 470 -3.05 14.95 -30.33
N LYS A 471 -3.79 16.03 -30.62
CA LYS A 471 -5.26 16.07 -30.58
C LYS A 471 -5.94 15.17 -31.62
N ASP A 472 -5.25 14.89 -32.74
CA ASP A 472 -5.81 14.15 -33.88
C ASP A 472 -6.03 12.66 -33.59
N ALA A 473 -5.41 12.13 -32.53
CA ALA A 473 -5.45 10.71 -32.16
C ALA A 473 -6.69 10.27 -31.32
N ARG A 474 -7.76 11.08 -31.27
CA ARG A 474 -9.03 10.76 -30.56
C ARG A 474 -8.87 10.48 -29.06
N PHE A 475 -7.90 11.10 -28.39
CA PHE A 475 -7.82 11.04 -26.93
C PHE A 475 -8.84 12.00 -26.30
N VAL A 476 -9.72 11.47 -25.44
CA VAL A 476 -10.77 12.28 -24.80
C VAL A 476 -10.33 12.69 -23.40
N PRO A 477 -10.31 13.99 -23.06
CA PRO A 477 -10.01 14.43 -21.70
C PRO A 477 -11.11 14.03 -20.72
N LYS A 478 -10.76 13.95 -19.43
CA LYS A 478 -11.73 13.67 -18.37
C LYS A 478 -12.75 14.81 -18.27
N GLN A 479 -14.03 14.45 -18.15
CA GLN A 479 -15.10 15.40 -17.87
C GLN A 479 -15.28 15.57 -16.35
N GLY A 480 -15.25 16.82 -15.88
CA GLY A 480 -15.45 17.18 -14.47
C GLY A 480 -14.23 17.02 -13.56
N VAL A 481 -14.32 17.57 -12.35
CA VAL A 481 -13.18 17.75 -11.44
C VAL A 481 -13.05 16.63 -10.40
N LYS A 482 -14.14 15.93 -10.06
CA LYS A 482 -14.12 14.87 -9.04
C LYS A 482 -13.45 13.61 -9.57
N ILE A 483 -12.60 12.97 -8.75
CA ILE A 483 -11.95 11.70 -9.10
C ILE A 483 -12.98 10.58 -9.03
N ASN A 484 -13.09 9.79 -10.09
CA ASN A 484 -13.81 8.51 -10.05
C ASN A 484 -12.84 7.41 -9.62
N TYR A 485 -12.84 7.07 -8.33
CA TYR A 485 -11.88 6.14 -7.75
C TYR A 485 -12.01 4.70 -8.25
N GLU A 486 -13.20 4.30 -8.67
CA GLU A 486 -13.43 2.98 -9.25
C GLU A 486 -12.75 2.88 -10.63
N MET A 487 -12.99 3.87 -11.49
CA MET A 487 -12.32 3.98 -12.79
C MET A 487 -10.81 4.18 -12.64
N LEU A 488 -10.36 4.90 -11.59
CA LEU A 488 -8.93 5.05 -11.26
C LEU A 488 -8.30 3.71 -10.85
N ALA A 489 -9.00 2.91 -10.04
CA ALA A 489 -8.54 1.58 -9.61
C ALA A 489 -8.48 0.58 -10.79
N MET A 490 -9.40 0.69 -11.76
CA MET A 490 -9.39 -0.10 -13.00
C MET A 490 -8.31 0.37 -14.00
N GLY A 491 -7.75 1.56 -13.79
CA GLY A 491 -6.71 2.12 -14.66
C GLY A 491 -7.25 2.77 -15.93
N SER A 492 -8.44 3.36 -15.85
CA SER A 492 -8.98 4.21 -16.91
C SER A 492 -7.99 5.34 -17.22
N LEU A 493 -7.61 5.48 -18.49
CA LEU A 493 -6.62 6.47 -18.91
C LEU A 493 -7.04 7.89 -18.55
N GLN A 494 -8.32 8.22 -18.63
CA GLN A 494 -8.84 9.56 -18.31
C GLN A 494 -8.61 9.92 -16.84
N GLU A 495 -8.94 9.00 -15.93
CA GLU A 495 -8.74 9.20 -14.49
C GLU A 495 -7.25 9.18 -14.14
N VAL A 496 -6.49 8.24 -14.68
CA VAL A 496 -5.06 8.11 -14.40
C VAL A 496 -4.30 9.35 -14.86
N ARG A 497 -4.57 9.85 -16.07
CA ARG A 497 -3.95 11.09 -16.60
C ARG A 497 -4.33 12.31 -15.77
N HIS A 498 -5.60 12.43 -15.38
CA HIS A 498 -6.07 13.52 -14.53
C HIS A 498 -5.40 13.52 -13.15
N VAL A 499 -5.35 12.38 -12.48
CA VAL A 499 -4.73 12.25 -11.15
C VAL A 499 -3.22 12.46 -11.26
N PHE A 500 -2.55 11.90 -12.28
CA PHE A 500 -1.13 12.14 -12.55
C PHE A 500 -0.84 13.64 -12.69
N ALA A 501 -1.57 14.34 -13.56
CA ALA A 501 -1.36 15.76 -13.80
C ALA A 501 -1.55 16.59 -12.52
N ARG A 502 -2.57 16.27 -11.72
CA ARG A 502 -2.81 16.92 -10.42
C ARG A 502 -1.64 16.72 -9.45
N ILE A 503 -1.11 15.50 -9.35
CA ILE A 503 0.03 15.20 -8.46
C ILE A 503 1.27 15.98 -8.88
N VAL A 504 1.57 16.00 -10.19
CA VAL A 504 2.72 16.74 -10.72
C VAL A 504 2.55 18.24 -10.45
N PHE A 505 1.37 18.78 -10.73
CA PHE A 505 1.07 20.20 -10.51
C PHE A 505 1.18 20.59 -9.03
N ASP A 506 0.57 19.81 -8.13
CA ASP A 506 0.64 20.04 -6.68
C ASP A 506 2.06 19.88 -6.10
N THR A 507 2.96 19.22 -6.84
CA THR A 507 4.37 19.07 -6.46
C THR A 507 5.21 20.26 -6.91
N VAL A 508 4.99 20.76 -8.14
CA VAL A 508 5.76 21.88 -8.68
C VAL A 508 5.21 23.23 -8.22
N TYR A 509 3.88 23.38 -8.12
CA TYR A 509 3.17 24.61 -7.74
C TYR A 509 2.22 24.38 -6.53
N PRO A 510 2.75 24.04 -5.35
CA PRO A 510 1.93 23.80 -4.17
C PRO A 510 1.11 25.03 -3.75
N LEU A 511 -0.08 24.79 -3.19
CA LEU A 511 -1.02 25.84 -2.79
C LEU A 511 -0.51 26.73 -1.65
N ASP A 512 0.36 26.21 -0.77
CA ASP A 512 0.77 26.84 0.49
C ASP A 512 2.21 27.37 0.48
N LEU A 513 2.75 27.77 -0.68
CA LEU A 513 4.13 28.29 -0.76
C LEU A 513 4.36 29.54 0.08
N ASP A 514 3.31 30.34 0.34
CA ASP A 514 3.39 31.58 1.12
C ASP A 514 3.30 31.37 2.65
N GLN A 515 3.22 30.12 3.14
CA GLN A 515 3.01 29.82 4.58
C GLN A 515 4.13 29.00 5.24
N ARG A 516 5.31 28.86 4.63
CA ARG A 516 6.44 28.11 5.21
C ARG A 516 7.60 28.97 5.65
#